data_AF-A0AAI8GTK8-F1
#
_entry.id   AF-A0AAI8GTK8-F1
#
_cell.length_a   1.000
_cell.length_b   1.000
_cell.length_c   1.000
_cell.angle_alpha   90.00
_cell.angle_beta   90.00
_cell.angle_gamma   90.00
#
_symmetry.space_group_name_H-M   'P 1'
#
loop_
_entity.id
_entity.type
_entity.pdbx_description
1 polymer ?
#
loop_
_entity_poly.entity_id
_entity_poly.type
_entity_poly.pdbx_seq_one_letter_code
_entity_poly.pdbx_strand_id
1 'polypeptide(L)'
;MYIDILLKNHDADRNHFMRQTGFSHKKISKLNKQDPNSYSEELIKEIAQFLNLSYDNTRNELRQINEKGTLYKVHTVDELKIVIDTSPKEFLVGKEVYSLINDIKQSDISHDQQYMKDVSQTVLTSFILWIVGKVRSIGKSSEEKLINDIRLHILTYYDIHEMNNNRARLVLKAFVS
;
A
#
# COMPACT_ATOMS: atom_id res chain seq x y z
N MET A 1 5.58 -3.70 -5.57
CA MET A 1 6.09 -3.82 -4.18
C MET A 1 6.88 -5.11 -4.03
N TYR A 2 7.95 -5.29 -4.80
CA TYR A 2 8.60 -6.59 -4.93
C TYR A 2 9.49 -6.96 -3.74
N ILE A 3 10.26 -6.00 -3.22
CA ILE A 3 11.11 -6.19 -2.04
C ILE A 3 10.23 -6.49 -0.83
N ASP A 4 9.13 -5.75 -0.63
CA ASP A 4 8.24 -5.98 0.51
C ASP A 4 7.57 -7.36 0.46
N ILE A 5 7.18 -7.84 -0.74
CA ILE A 5 6.64 -9.19 -0.90
C ILE A 5 7.72 -10.22 -0.55
N LEU A 6 8.94 -10.04 -1.05
CA LEU A 6 10.04 -10.95 -0.76
C LEU A 6 10.33 -11.03 0.74
N LEU A 7 10.51 -9.88 1.41
CA LEU A 7 10.74 -9.84 2.86
C LEU A 7 9.63 -10.57 3.62
N LYS A 8 8.37 -10.34 3.21
CA LYS A 8 7.21 -10.97 3.84
C LYS A 8 7.16 -12.48 3.62
N ASN A 9 7.56 -12.98 2.45
CA ASN A 9 7.61 -14.42 2.18
C ASN A 9 8.63 -15.15 3.06
N HIS A 10 9.59 -14.41 3.63
CA HIS A 10 10.63 -14.92 4.53
C HIS A 10 10.43 -14.43 5.98
N ASP A 11 9.20 -14.02 6.34
CA ASP A 11 8.83 -13.53 7.68
C ASP A 11 9.76 -12.41 8.21
N ALA A 12 10.30 -11.60 7.31
CA ALA A 12 11.31 -10.60 7.62
C ALA A 12 10.71 -9.19 7.75
N ASP A 13 11.16 -8.45 8.77
CA ASP A 13 10.70 -7.08 9.03
C ASP A 13 11.39 -6.04 8.15
N ARG A 14 10.60 -5.18 7.49
CA ARG A 14 11.09 -4.09 6.65
C ARG A 14 11.94 -3.10 7.44
N ASN A 15 11.56 -2.78 8.68
CA ASN A 15 12.31 -1.80 9.48
C ASN A 15 13.66 -2.36 9.93
N HIS A 16 13.75 -3.66 10.19
CA HIS A 16 15.00 -4.35 10.45
C HIS A 16 15.89 -4.34 9.20
N PHE A 17 15.36 -4.69 8.03
CA PHE A 17 16.09 -4.62 6.76
C PHE A 17 16.69 -3.22 6.52
N MET A 18 15.88 -2.18 6.74
CA MET A 18 16.31 -0.79 6.56
C MET A 18 17.39 -0.37 7.56
N ARG A 19 17.30 -0.82 8.82
CA ARG A 19 18.34 -0.55 9.83
C ARG A 19 19.67 -1.21 9.48
N GLN A 20 19.63 -2.42 8.93
CA GLN A 20 20.85 -3.16 8.56
C GLN A 20 21.50 -2.62 7.27
N THR A 21 20.70 -2.25 6.28
CA THR A 21 21.20 -1.72 4.99
C THR A 21 21.45 -0.21 4.99
N GLY A 22 20.92 0.51 5.98
CA GLY A 22 20.93 1.98 6.01
C GLY A 22 20.01 2.63 4.96
N PHE A 23 19.12 1.85 4.32
CA PHE A 23 18.20 2.38 3.33
C PHE A 23 17.09 3.21 3.99
N SER A 24 16.73 4.33 3.37
CA SER A 24 15.61 5.16 3.83
C SER A 24 14.27 4.62 3.34
N HIS A 25 13.18 4.97 4.04
CA HIS A 25 11.81 4.60 3.63
C HIS A 25 11.54 5.01 2.18
N LYS A 26 11.95 6.24 1.82
CA LYS A 26 11.80 6.79 0.47
C LYS A 26 12.55 5.97 -0.58
N LYS A 27 13.76 5.50 -0.26
CA LYS A 27 14.55 4.65 -1.16
C LYS A 27 13.85 3.31 -1.40
N ILE A 28 13.43 2.62 -0.34
CA ILE A 28 12.70 1.34 -0.46
C ILE A 28 11.40 1.51 -1.26
N SER A 29 10.59 2.53 -0.96
CA SER A 29 9.34 2.77 -1.69
C SER A 29 9.58 3.06 -3.18
N LYS A 30 10.69 3.72 -3.54
CA LYS A 30 11.08 3.91 -4.95
C LYS A 30 11.49 2.59 -5.60
N LEU A 31 12.34 1.80 -4.95
CA LEU A 31 12.78 0.49 -5.47
C LEU A 31 11.59 -0.46 -5.66
N ASN A 32 10.64 -0.47 -4.74
CA ASN A 32 9.43 -1.30 -4.80
C ASN A 32 8.49 -1.00 -5.99
N LYS A 33 8.64 0.16 -6.64
CA LYS A 33 7.92 0.56 -7.86
C LYS A 33 8.65 0.17 -9.15
N GLN A 34 9.94 -0.13 -9.07
CA GLN A 34 10.77 -0.49 -10.22
C GLN A 34 10.68 -1.98 -10.53
N ASP A 35 10.92 -2.34 -11.80
CA ASP A 35 11.03 -3.74 -12.22
C ASP A 35 12.23 -4.40 -11.49
N PRO A 36 12.06 -5.55 -10.82
CA PRO A 36 13.15 -6.22 -10.12
C PRO A 36 14.32 -6.62 -11.02
N ASN A 37 14.08 -6.80 -12.33
CA ASN A 37 15.14 -7.09 -13.29
C ASN A 37 16.08 -5.88 -13.51
N SER A 38 15.65 -4.67 -13.13
CA SER A 38 16.48 -3.45 -13.18
C SER A 38 17.24 -3.16 -11.88
N TYR A 39 17.11 -4.01 -10.86
CA TYR A 39 17.82 -3.84 -9.61
C TYR A 39 19.33 -4.03 -9.80
N SER A 40 20.12 -3.22 -9.11
CA SER A 40 21.58 -3.33 -9.16
C SER A 40 22.05 -4.62 -8.48
N GLU A 41 23.22 -5.11 -8.85
CA GLU A 41 23.79 -6.30 -8.22
C GLU A 41 24.00 -6.11 -6.72
N GLU A 42 24.43 -4.92 -6.31
CA GLU A 42 24.65 -4.58 -4.90
C GLU A 42 23.35 -4.69 -4.12
N LEU A 43 22.24 -4.17 -4.65
CA LEU A 43 20.93 -4.28 -4.01
C LEU A 43 20.52 -5.75 -3.82
N ILE A 44 20.70 -6.58 -4.84
CA ILE A 44 20.37 -8.02 -4.74
C ILE A 44 21.30 -8.70 -3.72
N LYS A 45 22.59 -8.36 -3.69
CA LYS A 45 23.54 -8.89 -2.69
C LYS A 45 23.17 -8.49 -1.27
N GLU A 46 22.78 -7.24 -1.04
CA GLU A 46 22.34 -6.77 0.28
C GLU A 46 21.06 -7.48 0.75
N ILE A 47 20.08 -7.66 -0.14
CA ILE A 47 18.85 -8.41 0.17
C ILE A 47 19.19 -9.88 0.48
N ALA A 48 20.03 -10.50 -0.35
CA ALA A 48 20.46 -11.89 -0.17
C ALA A 48 21.16 -12.10 1.17
N GLN A 49 22.08 -11.20 1.53
CA GLN A 49 22.78 -11.22 2.82
C GLN A 49 21.82 -11.06 3.99
N PHE A 50 20.84 -10.15 3.88
CA PHE A 50 19.85 -9.95 4.93
C PHE A 50 18.97 -11.17 5.15
N LEU A 51 18.52 -11.81 4.07
CA LEU A 51 17.64 -12.99 4.12
C LEU A 51 18.40 -14.30 4.30
N ASN A 52 19.73 -14.27 4.36
CA ASN A 52 20.60 -15.44 4.37
C ASN A 52 20.31 -16.40 3.18
N LEU A 53 20.13 -15.81 2.00
CA LEU A 53 19.91 -16.50 0.73
C LEU A 53 21.12 -16.34 -0.20
N SER A 54 21.19 -17.16 -1.24
CA SER A 54 22.14 -16.92 -2.34
C SER A 54 21.66 -15.76 -3.23
N TYR A 55 22.61 -15.12 -3.92
CA TYR A 55 22.31 -14.09 -4.92
C TYR A 55 21.33 -14.61 -5.98
N ASP A 56 21.59 -15.80 -6.53
CA ASP A 56 20.77 -16.38 -7.59
C ASP A 56 19.35 -16.72 -7.12
N ASN A 57 19.20 -17.24 -5.89
CA ASN A 57 17.88 -17.52 -5.33
C ASN A 57 17.10 -16.22 -5.14
N THR A 58 17.73 -15.20 -4.55
CA THR A 58 17.12 -13.88 -4.33
C THR A 58 16.66 -13.25 -5.64
N ARG A 59 17.51 -13.26 -6.66
CA ARG A 59 17.20 -12.74 -8.00
C ARG A 59 16.05 -13.52 -8.64
N ASN A 60 16.06 -14.84 -8.55
CA ASN A 60 15.02 -15.70 -9.11
C ASN A 60 13.67 -15.50 -8.42
N GLU A 61 13.64 -15.38 -7.09
CA GLU A 61 12.39 -15.12 -6.36
C GLU A 61 11.80 -13.75 -6.71
N LEU A 62 12.62 -12.70 -6.74
CA LEU A 62 12.20 -11.36 -7.17
C LEU A 62 11.60 -11.37 -8.58
N ARG A 63 12.24 -12.09 -9.50
CA ARG A 63 11.72 -12.29 -10.86
C ARG A 63 10.39 -13.04 -10.86
N GLN A 64 10.28 -14.12 -10.09
CA GLN A 64 9.03 -14.89 -10.00
C GLN A 64 7.88 -14.07 -9.40
N ILE A 65 8.15 -13.21 -8.41
CA ILE A 65 7.13 -12.29 -7.85
C ILE A 65 6.60 -11.36 -8.95
N ASN A 66 7.48 -10.86 -9.83
CA ASN A 66 7.10 -10.02 -10.97
C ASN A 66 6.32 -10.81 -12.04
N GLU A 67 6.87 -11.95 -12.50
CA GLU A 67 6.28 -12.77 -13.57
C GLU A 67 4.90 -13.34 -13.20
N LYS A 68 4.71 -13.74 -11.93
CA LYS A 68 3.42 -14.26 -11.44
C LYS A 68 2.41 -13.16 -11.14
N GLY A 69 2.80 -11.89 -11.17
CA GLY A 69 1.95 -10.78 -10.76
C GLY A 69 1.52 -10.88 -9.29
N THR A 70 2.39 -11.39 -8.41
CA THR A 70 2.06 -11.60 -7.01
C THR A 70 1.71 -10.26 -6.35
N LEU A 71 0.53 -10.20 -5.73
CA LEU A 71 0.05 -9.01 -5.04
C LEU A 71 0.49 -8.99 -3.59
N TYR A 72 0.88 -7.80 -3.11
CA TYR A 72 1.15 -7.62 -1.69
C TYR A 72 -0.16 -7.77 -0.91
N LYS A 73 -0.13 -8.57 0.15
CA LYS A 73 -1.28 -8.83 1.01
C LYS A 73 -1.10 -8.14 2.36
N VAL A 74 -2.00 -7.24 2.71
CA VAL A 74 -2.00 -6.46 3.94
C VAL A 74 -2.76 -7.20 5.04
N HIS A 75 -2.17 -7.33 6.23
CA HIS A 75 -2.80 -7.92 7.41
C HIS A 75 -2.84 -6.97 8.62
N THR A 76 -2.14 -5.83 8.57
CA THR A 76 -2.15 -4.84 9.66
C THR A 76 -2.32 -3.41 9.13
N VAL A 77 -2.70 -2.48 10.03
CA VAL A 77 -2.84 -1.06 9.68
C VAL A 77 -1.49 -0.42 9.33
N ASP A 78 -0.41 -0.83 10.00
CA ASP A 78 0.94 -0.36 9.68
C ASP A 78 1.39 -0.77 8.28
N GLU A 79 1.06 -2.01 7.87
CA GLU A 79 1.28 -2.45 6.49
C GLU A 79 0.44 -1.65 5.49
N LEU A 80 -0.79 -1.28 5.86
CA LEU A 80 -1.66 -0.48 5.02
C LEU A 80 -1.06 0.91 4.77
N LYS A 81 -0.46 1.53 5.79
CA LYS A 81 0.29 2.77 5.65
C LYS A 81 1.45 2.63 4.66
N ILE A 82 2.24 1.57 4.79
CA ILE A 82 3.38 1.29 3.89
C ILE A 82 2.89 1.13 2.44
N VAL A 83 1.78 0.42 2.24
CA VAL A 83 1.16 0.22 0.93
C VAL A 83 0.71 1.56 0.35
N ILE A 84 0.04 2.39 1.13
CA ILE A 84 -0.43 3.71 0.70
C ILE A 84 0.73 4.60 0.25
N ASP A 85 1.81 4.66 1.05
CA ASP A 85 3.02 5.43 0.72
C ASP A 85 3.71 4.92 -0.56
N THR A 86 3.60 3.62 -0.82
CA THR A 86 4.18 2.97 -2.00
C THR A 86 3.24 3.03 -3.20
N SER A 87 1.97 3.36 -3.00
CA SER A 87 0.92 3.49 -4.03
C SER A 87 1.02 2.44 -5.15
N PRO A 88 0.99 1.13 -4.84
CA PRO A 88 1.03 0.10 -5.87
C PRO A 88 -0.20 0.17 -6.77
N LYS A 89 -0.09 -0.37 -7.99
CA LYS A 89 -1.24 -0.47 -8.91
C LYS A 89 -2.40 -1.24 -8.29
N GLU A 90 -2.09 -2.27 -7.53
CA GLU A 90 -3.06 -3.11 -6.86
C GLU A 90 -2.46 -3.85 -5.67
N PHE A 91 -3.30 -4.19 -4.69
CA PHE A 91 -2.94 -4.99 -3.52
C PHE A 91 -4.16 -5.70 -2.93
N LEU A 92 -3.90 -6.66 -2.05
CA LEU A 92 -4.93 -7.43 -1.35
C LEU A 92 -4.99 -7.04 0.12
N VAL A 93 -6.19 -7.03 0.68
CA VAL A 93 -6.44 -6.86 2.11
C VAL A 93 -6.95 -8.16 2.71
N GLY A 94 -6.30 -8.58 3.80
CA GLY A 94 -6.65 -9.71 4.64
C GLY A 94 -7.83 -9.42 5.58
N LYS A 95 -8.29 -10.48 6.24
CA LYS A 95 -9.50 -10.45 7.10
C LYS A 95 -9.37 -9.48 8.28
N GLU A 96 -8.15 -9.32 8.76
CA GLU A 96 -7.77 -8.54 9.93
C GLU A 96 -7.99 -7.04 9.73
N VAL A 97 -7.82 -6.55 8.49
CA VAL A 97 -7.98 -5.13 8.12
C VAL A 97 -9.25 -4.92 7.30
N TYR A 98 -9.96 -6.00 6.95
CA TYR A 98 -11.16 -5.93 6.11
C TYR A 98 -12.28 -5.10 6.74
N SER A 99 -12.47 -5.15 8.06
CA SER A 99 -13.47 -4.31 8.75
C SER A 99 -13.22 -2.83 8.48
N LEU A 100 -11.97 -2.37 8.58
CA LEU A 100 -11.59 -0.99 8.27
C LEU A 100 -11.88 -0.63 6.81
N ILE A 101 -11.56 -1.52 5.86
CA ILE A 101 -11.84 -1.29 4.43
C ILE A 101 -13.35 -1.23 4.16
N ASN A 102 -14.12 -2.11 4.78
CA ASN A 102 -15.57 -2.13 4.67
C ASN A 102 -16.18 -0.85 5.26
N ASP A 103 -15.69 -0.38 6.42
CA ASP A 103 -16.13 0.88 7.01
C ASP A 103 -15.81 2.08 6.10
N ILE A 104 -14.65 2.07 5.44
CA ILE A 104 -14.29 3.09 4.45
C ILE A 104 -15.29 3.09 3.29
N LYS A 105 -15.57 1.92 2.72
CA LYS A 105 -16.55 1.76 1.63
C LYS A 105 -17.95 2.22 2.03
N GLN A 106 -18.42 1.87 3.23
CA GLN A 106 -19.74 2.29 3.72
C GLN A 106 -19.82 3.79 4.02
N SER A 107 -18.70 4.41 4.42
CA SER A 107 -18.64 5.86 4.65
C SER A 107 -18.75 6.69 3.36
N ASP A 108 -18.22 6.18 2.24
CA ASP A 108 -18.36 6.77 0.89
C ASP A 108 -19.84 6.89 0.47
N ILE A 109 -20.65 5.88 0.83
CA ILE A 109 -22.07 5.77 0.45
C ILE A 109 -22.97 6.73 1.25
N SER A 110 -22.59 7.11 2.49
CA SER A 110 -23.50 7.82 3.41
C SER A 110 -23.25 9.31 3.58
N HIS A 111 -22.02 9.81 3.39
CA HIS A 111 -21.69 11.23 3.68
C HIS A 111 -21.10 12.00 2.51
N ASP A 112 -20.44 11.34 1.55
CA ASP A 112 -19.70 12.02 0.50
C ASP A 112 -20.50 12.17 -0.82
N GLN A 113 -21.53 11.35 -1.06
CA GLN A 113 -22.44 11.53 -2.21
C GLN A 113 -23.15 12.89 -2.22
N GLN A 114 -23.40 13.47 -1.04
CA GLN A 114 -24.09 14.76 -0.92
C GLN A 114 -23.17 15.94 -1.31
N TYR A 115 -21.84 15.77 -1.22
CA TYR A 115 -20.85 16.77 -1.64
C TYR A 115 -20.29 16.51 -3.05
N MET A 116 -20.27 15.25 -3.51
CA MET A 116 -19.75 14.87 -4.83
C MET A 116 -20.72 15.16 -5.99
N LYS A 117 -22.02 15.33 -5.74
CA LYS A 117 -23.01 15.69 -6.78
C LYS A 117 -22.82 17.10 -7.37
N ASP A 118 -22.18 18.01 -6.63
CA ASP A 118 -22.07 19.43 -7.02
C ASP A 118 -20.76 19.79 -7.72
N VAL A 119 -19.81 18.85 -7.87
CA VAL A 119 -18.46 19.18 -8.37
C VAL A 119 -18.03 18.24 -9.48
N SER A 120 -18.24 18.66 -10.72
CA SER A 120 -17.51 18.10 -11.86
C SER A 120 -16.03 18.49 -11.77
N GLN A 121 -15.16 17.54 -12.10
CA GLN A 121 -13.70 17.61 -12.28
C GLN A 121 -12.82 17.15 -11.11
N THR A 122 -12.11 16.07 -11.43
CA THR A 122 -11.12 15.22 -10.72
C THR A 122 -10.04 15.94 -9.90
N VAL A 123 -9.93 17.28 -9.98
CA VAL A 123 -8.95 18.07 -9.23
C VAL A 123 -9.53 18.62 -7.92
N LEU A 124 -10.84 18.88 -7.87
CA LEU A 124 -11.49 19.47 -6.68
C LEU A 124 -11.83 18.42 -5.62
N THR A 125 -12.05 17.17 -6.01
CA THR A 125 -12.36 16.05 -5.08
C THR A 125 -11.23 15.81 -4.09
N SER A 126 -9.97 15.77 -4.55
CA SER A 126 -8.80 15.59 -3.71
C SER A 126 -8.59 16.73 -2.70
N PHE A 127 -8.95 17.97 -3.08
CA PHE A 127 -8.80 19.15 -2.22
C PHE A 127 -9.89 19.22 -1.14
N ILE A 128 -11.14 18.93 -1.49
CA ILE A 128 -12.25 18.85 -0.52
C ILE A 128 -12.01 17.70 0.47
N LEU A 129 -11.58 16.53 -0.03
CA LEU A 129 -11.19 15.40 0.80
C LEU A 129 -10.04 15.79 1.75
N TRP A 130 -8.99 16.44 1.25
CA TRP A 130 -7.89 16.93 2.10
C TRP A 130 -8.33 17.93 3.18
N ILE A 131 -9.24 18.85 2.85
CA ILE A 131 -9.82 19.79 3.83
C ILE A 131 -10.65 19.04 4.88
N VAL A 132 -11.53 18.13 4.47
CA VAL A 132 -12.36 17.32 5.39
C VAL A 132 -11.46 16.46 6.30
N GLY A 133 -10.39 15.88 5.75
CA GLY A 133 -9.38 15.14 6.52
C GLY A 133 -8.65 16.01 7.54
N LYS A 134 -8.27 17.25 7.16
CA LYS A 134 -7.67 18.22 8.08
C LYS A 134 -8.63 18.66 9.18
N VAL A 135 -9.88 18.97 8.87
CA VAL A 135 -10.88 19.41 9.86
C VAL A 135 -11.24 18.26 10.82
N ARG A 136 -11.39 17.03 10.32
CA ARG A 136 -11.64 15.85 11.16
C ARG A 136 -10.45 15.41 12.02
N SER A 137 -9.23 15.91 11.77
CA SER A 137 -8.02 15.54 12.53
C SER A 137 -7.61 16.54 13.60
N ILE A 138 -8.24 17.72 13.67
CA ILE A 138 -8.01 18.70 14.74
C ILE A 138 -8.57 18.13 16.07
N GLY A 139 -7.71 18.01 17.08
CA GLY A 139 -8.08 17.49 18.41
C GLY A 139 -8.08 15.96 18.57
N LYS A 140 -7.75 15.20 17.51
CA LYS A 140 -7.75 13.73 17.51
C LYS A 140 -6.41 13.10 17.86
N SER A 141 -6.44 11.85 18.33
CA SER A 141 -5.23 11.07 18.65
C SER A 141 -4.40 10.77 17.39
N SER A 142 -3.12 10.41 17.55
CA SER A 142 -2.23 10.07 16.42
C SER A 142 -2.76 8.90 15.58
N GLU A 143 -3.39 7.93 16.23
CA GLU A 143 -4.00 6.75 15.60
C GLU A 143 -5.21 7.13 14.75
N GLU A 144 -6.09 7.98 15.27
CA GLU A 144 -7.24 8.48 14.52
C GLU A 144 -6.83 9.33 13.31
N LYS A 145 -5.74 10.10 13.43
CA LYS A 145 -5.17 10.83 12.29
C LYS A 145 -4.69 9.89 11.20
N LEU A 146 -3.98 8.82 11.57
CA LEU A 146 -3.51 7.80 10.65
C LEU A 146 -4.68 7.12 9.93
N ILE A 147 -5.71 6.71 10.67
CA ILE A 147 -6.91 6.07 10.08
C ILE A 147 -7.62 7.00 9.10
N ASN A 148 -7.73 8.30 9.42
CA ASN A 148 -8.35 9.26 8.51
C ASN A 148 -7.51 9.50 7.24
N ASP A 149 -6.19 9.57 7.36
CA ASP A 149 -5.29 9.69 6.21
C ASP A 149 -5.38 8.47 5.28
N ILE A 150 -5.38 7.27 5.88
CA ILE A 150 -5.57 6.00 5.18
C ILE A 150 -6.91 5.98 4.44
N ARG A 151 -8.00 6.33 5.15
CA ARG A 151 -9.35 6.43 4.56
C ARG A 151 -9.35 7.37 3.38
N LEU A 152 -8.77 8.56 3.55
CA LEU A 152 -8.75 9.57 2.52
C LEU A 152 -8.03 9.11 1.26
N HIS A 153 -6.86 8.52 1.45
CA HIS A 153 -6.04 8.05 0.35
C HIS A 153 -6.74 6.92 -0.42
N ILE A 154 -7.34 5.96 0.29
CA ILE A 154 -8.08 4.85 -0.33
C ILE A 154 -9.27 5.39 -1.13
N LEU A 155 -10.12 6.24 -0.55
CA LEU A 155 -11.29 6.79 -1.24
C LEU A 155 -10.89 7.63 -2.47
N THR A 156 -9.80 8.39 -2.36
CA THR A 156 -9.34 9.25 -3.46
C THR A 156 -8.80 8.42 -4.63
N TYR A 157 -8.00 7.39 -4.36
CA TYR A 157 -7.15 6.77 -5.38
C TYR A 157 -7.46 5.31 -5.71
N TYR A 158 -8.27 4.60 -4.93
CA TYR A 158 -8.51 3.18 -5.12
C TYR A 158 -10.00 2.85 -5.23
N ASP A 159 -10.30 1.89 -6.09
CA ASP A 159 -11.56 1.17 -6.11
C ASP A 159 -11.45 -0.11 -5.27
N ILE A 160 -12.46 -0.34 -4.44
CA ILE A 160 -12.52 -1.46 -3.50
C ILE A 160 -13.38 -2.57 -4.12
N HIS A 161 -12.73 -3.66 -4.54
CA HIS A 161 -13.40 -4.87 -5.02
C HIS A 161 -13.46 -5.89 -3.88
N GLU A 162 -14.66 -6.15 -3.37
CA GLU A 162 -14.87 -7.19 -2.37
C GLU A 162 -14.59 -8.57 -2.96
N MET A 163 -14.00 -9.43 -2.15
CA MET A 163 -13.74 -10.82 -2.45
C MET A 163 -14.41 -11.69 -1.39
N ASN A 164 -14.70 -12.94 -1.74
CA ASN A 164 -15.22 -13.91 -0.79
C ASN A 164 -14.26 -14.07 0.41
N ASN A 165 -14.83 -14.36 1.59
CA ASN A 165 -14.13 -14.59 2.87
C ASN A 165 -13.53 -13.36 3.56
N ASN A 166 -14.24 -12.23 3.57
CA ASN A 166 -13.82 -10.99 4.23
C ASN A 166 -12.44 -10.53 3.73
N ARG A 167 -12.28 -10.49 2.42
CA ARG A 167 -11.07 -9.99 1.76
C ARG A 167 -11.47 -8.95 0.75
N ALA A 168 -10.57 -8.04 0.44
CA ALA A 168 -10.79 -7.06 -0.61
C ALA A 168 -9.55 -6.96 -1.49
N ARG A 169 -9.75 -6.70 -2.78
CA ARG A 169 -8.72 -6.27 -3.71
C ARG A 169 -8.92 -4.78 -3.93
N LEU A 170 -7.86 -4.00 -3.71
CA LEU A 170 -7.87 -2.57 -3.98
C LEU A 170 -7.07 -2.33 -5.25
N VAL A 171 -7.70 -1.64 -6.22
CA VAL A 171 -7.13 -1.35 -7.54
C VAL A 171 -7.08 0.16 -7.71
N LEU A 172 -5.94 0.69 -8.14
CA LEU A 172 -5.78 2.14 -8.31
C LEU A 172 -6.72 2.62 -9.43
N LYS A 173 -7.56 3.63 -9.16
CA LYS A 173 -8.59 4.17 -10.08
C LYS A 173 -8.04 4.57 -11.45
N ALA A 174 -6.81 5.08 -11.51
CA ALA A 174 -6.14 5.42 -12.78
C ALA A 174 -5.89 4.23 -13.70
N PHE A 175 -6.08 2.99 -13.21
CA PHE A 175 -5.93 1.74 -13.96
C PHE A 175 -7.25 0.96 -14.10
N VAL A 176 -8.36 1.53 -13.63
CA VAL A 176 -9.71 1.01 -13.87
C VAL A 176 -10.22 1.66 -15.15
N SER A 177 -10.25 0.88 -16.23
CA SER A 177 -10.63 1.35 -17.58
C SER A 177 -12.10 1.18 -17.88
#